data_AF-A0A3D5GEJ4-F1
#
_entry.id   AF-A0A3D5GEJ4-F1
#
_cell.length_a   1.000
_cell.length_b   1.000
_cell.length_c   1.000
_cell.angle_alpha   90.00
_cell.angle_beta   90.00
_cell.angle_gamma   90.00
#
_symmetry.space_group_name_H-M   'P 1'
#
loop_
_entity.id
_entity.type
_entity.pdbx_description
1 polymer ?
#
loop_
_entity_poly.entity_id
_entity_poly.type
_entity_poly.pdbx_seq_one_letter_code
_entity_poly.pdbx_strand_id
1 'polypeptide(L)'
;MSKSEEHMKKFKKMLEQAPLSAFVQSCLSLTASAVLGFIVIEPVNAATFNTGFASYAITDLGQTHTYGMNNLGQVLVAQNGVGWIWDNGQMTEVKDSTWAYQMNSSGQVVGRYLSENWTDNAYLWENGKRTDLGYFGGISSNASDINDAGQIVGVFKITNNTFNPFLWQNGQMIDLGTLGFNGGAMGINNQGQVVGYSGLAFGITHAFQWENGKMIDLGTLPGDNGSIAYDINDSGQAIGYSSNNITKQSHATLWSSGQVTDLGTLGGNQSAAVAINNKGQVVGFDTTTGNGGLNHGFIWEDGQMADVNSLIAADSGWFLQQVTGINDRGQMVGVGINSATGKKHGFMLNPICGSSQRNPLLPDNFEDGWHSFKNVASSHWFDPPAAAGFTFKIGDAAASSSGGSGGTGDGCIVNKSPSAVTPNPTEPSLFTKILGLPSGIDADELFNVLVGGKEIGKFKPNEVVDFVALLGYGVSEFSVTGIDAVIDPKNPLAFPIKLESNQDKFSFKMRAIDGAEAVPEPSEIAGIVTAAAFFAGLLLKGKRKLEDDSAIEIASCQTKS
;
A
#
# COMPACT_ATOMS: atom_id res chain seq x y z
N MET A 1 -1.50 5.51 54.79
CA MET A 1 -1.76 6.96 54.74
C MET A 1 -0.58 7.84 55.14
N SER A 2 0.38 7.42 55.97
CA SER A 2 1.49 8.32 56.40
C SER A 2 2.68 8.45 55.43
N LYS A 3 2.84 7.57 54.42
CA LYS A 3 3.93 7.66 53.42
C LYS A 3 3.59 8.53 52.20
N SER A 4 2.31 8.73 51.87
CA SER A 4 1.91 9.59 50.73
C SER A 4 1.96 11.08 51.08
N GLU A 5 1.72 11.45 52.35
CA GLU A 5 1.84 12.84 52.81
C GLU A 5 3.29 13.33 52.85
N GLU A 6 4.25 12.44 53.11
CA GLU A 6 5.67 12.75 53.10
C GLU A 6 6.21 12.99 51.67
N HIS A 7 5.73 12.21 50.70
CA HIS A 7 6.05 12.40 49.28
C HIS A 7 5.44 13.69 48.72
N MET A 8 4.21 14.03 49.12
CA MET A 8 3.56 15.29 48.76
C MET A 8 4.27 16.51 49.33
N LYS A 9 4.80 16.43 50.56
CA LYS A 9 5.63 17.51 51.13
C LYS A 9 6.97 17.66 50.43
N LYS A 10 7.61 16.56 50.00
CA LYS A 10 8.84 16.60 49.20
C LYS A 10 8.61 17.23 47.82
N PHE A 11 7.53 16.85 47.15
CA PHE A 11 7.16 17.40 45.84
C PHE A 11 6.86 18.91 45.91
N LYS A 12 6.14 19.35 46.95
CA LYS A 12 5.85 20.77 47.18
C LYS A 12 7.11 21.60 47.45
N LYS A 13 8.08 21.03 48.17
CA LYS A 13 9.38 21.67 48.45
C LYS A 13 10.29 21.73 47.22
N MET A 14 10.13 20.81 46.26
CA MET A 14 10.83 20.86 44.96
C MET A 14 10.27 21.95 44.03
N LEU A 15 8.96 22.21 44.10
CA LEU A 15 8.31 23.28 43.31
C LEU A 15 8.66 24.69 43.81
N GLU A 16 8.98 24.85 45.11
CA GLU A 16 9.33 26.16 45.71
C GLU A 16 10.81 26.56 45.55
N GLN A 17 11.67 25.71 44.96
CA GLN A 17 13.12 25.95 44.83
C GLN A 17 13.64 26.02 43.38
N ALA A 18 12.77 25.97 42.37
CA ALA A 18 13.20 26.09 40.98
C ALA A 18 13.40 27.58 40.59
N PRO A 19 14.60 28.02 40.17
CA PRO A 19 14.82 29.39 39.73
C PRO A 19 14.04 29.72 38.45
N LEU A 20 13.45 30.91 38.48
CA LEU A 20 12.55 31.51 37.50
C LEU A 20 13.27 31.86 36.18
N SER A 21 13.60 30.88 35.34
CA SER A 21 13.96 31.14 33.94
C SER A 21 13.91 29.87 33.07
N ALA A 22 12.72 29.40 32.72
CA ALA A 22 12.46 28.63 31.49
C ALA A 22 10.97 28.22 31.45
N PHE A 23 10.05 29.16 31.26
CA PHE A 23 8.69 28.89 30.71
C PHE A 23 7.97 30.23 30.47
N VAL A 24 8.35 30.92 29.39
CA VAL A 24 7.55 32.02 28.82
C VAL A 24 7.61 31.88 27.30
N GLN A 25 6.65 31.17 26.71
CA GLN A 25 5.90 31.56 25.51
C GLN A 25 5.00 30.40 25.03
N SER A 26 3.82 30.31 25.64
CA SER A 26 2.54 30.02 24.96
C SER A 26 1.46 29.89 26.03
N CYS A 27 0.61 30.92 26.17
CA CYS A 27 -0.78 30.89 26.68
C CYS A 27 -1.16 32.22 27.36
N LEU A 28 -1.60 33.19 26.56
CA LEU A 28 -2.77 34.03 26.86
C LEU A 28 -3.69 33.77 25.67
N SER A 29 -4.96 33.39 25.77
CA SER A 29 -5.99 33.88 26.68
C SER A 29 -7.12 32.86 26.85
N LEU A 30 -7.46 32.53 28.10
CA LEU A 30 -8.75 31.93 28.46
C LEU A 30 -9.22 32.65 29.72
N THR A 31 -10.14 33.60 29.55
CA THR A 31 -10.99 34.08 30.66
C THR A 31 -12.31 33.35 30.58
N ALA A 32 -12.60 32.58 31.62
CA ALA A 32 -13.85 31.88 31.83
C ALA A 32 -15.01 32.86 32.06
N SER A 33 -16.19 32.51 31.55
CA SER A 33 -17.47 32.88 32.15
C SER A 33 -18.46 31.76 31.87
N ALA A 34 -18.81 31.03 32.92
CA ALA A 34 -19.86 30.03 32.92
C ALA A 34 -21.21 30.72 33.21
N VAL A 35 -22.18 30.57 32.30
CA VAL A 35 -23.61 30.75 32.59
C VAL A 35 -24.37 29.62 31.88
N LEU A 36 -25.24 28.96 32.66
CA LEU A 36 -26.07 27.81 32.29
C LEU A 36 -26.82 27.98 30.96
N GLY A 37 -26.58 27.05 30.04
CA GLY A 37 -27.37 26.85 28.84
C GLY A 37 -26.97 25.52 28.22
N PHE A 38 -27.94 24.67 27.90
CA PHE A 38 -27.77 23.35 27.30
C PHE A 38 -26.70 23.36 26.20
N ILE A 39 -25.55 22.71 26.43
CA ILE A 39 -24.62 22.36 25.38
C ILE A 39 -25.21 21.13 24.71
N VAL A 40 -25.87 21.34 23.56
CA VAL A 40 -25.95 20.29 22.55
C VAL A 40 -24.49 20.01 22.16
N ILE A 41 -23.99 18.86 22.58
CA ILE A 41 -22.72 18.34 22.07
C ILE A 41 -23.05 17.97 20.62
N GLU A 42 -22.75 18.87 19.68
CA GLU A 42 -22.64 18.47 18.29
C GLU A 42 -21.58 17.37 18.22
N PRO A 43 -21.84 16.26 17.50
CA PRO A 43 -20.84 15.23 17.34
C PRO A 43 -19.62 15.89 16.71
N VAL A 44 -18.47 15.72 17.36
CA VAL A 44 -17.17 16.05 16.79
C VAL A 44 -17.12 15.31 15.45
N ASN A 45 -17.19 16.06 14.35
CA ASN A 45 -17.01 15.51 13.02
C ASN A 45 -15.74 14.66 13.02
N ALA A 46 -15.87 13.47 12.45
CA ALA A 46 -14.80 12.49 12.28
C ALA A 46 -13.50 13.21 11.93
N ALA A 47 -12.43 12.90 12.67
CA ALA A 47 -11.09 13.27 12.29
C ALA A 47 -10.92 12.92 10.81
N THR A 48 -10.73 13.93 9.97
CA THR A 48 -10.42 13.74 8.56
C THR A 48 -9.12 12.95 8.49
N PHE A 49 -9.25 11.65 8.21
CA PHE A 49 -8.14 10.72 7.99
C PHE A 49 -7.32 11.23 6.81
N ASN A 50 -6.19 11.87 7.10
CA ASN A 50 -5.21 12.28 6.09
C ASN A 50 -4.02 11.31 6.11
N THR A 51 -4.32 10.02 6.09
CA THR A 51 -3.36 8.98 5.78
C THR A 51 -3.50 8.79 4.26
N GLY A 52 -2.45 8.96 3.44
CA GLY A 52 -2.57 8.79 1.98
C GLY A 52 -3.10 7.41 1.50
N PHE A 53 -3.34 6.49 2.44
CA PHE A 53 -3.87 5.14 2.28
C PHE A 53 -5.37 5.11 1.97
N ALA A 54 -5.78 4.10 1.21
CA ALA A 54 -7.19 3.81 0.95
C ALA A 54 -7.96 3.51 2.24
N SER A 55 -9.25 3.86 2.26
CA SER A 55 -10.21 3.33 3.23
C SER A 55 -10.76 1.99 2.76
N TYR A 56 -11.21 1.16 3.71
CA TYR A 56 -11.65 -0.20 3.44
C TYR A 56 -13.05 -0.49 3.99
N ALA A 57 -13.81 -1.26 3.23
CA ALA A 57 -15.03 -1.91 3.69
C ALA A 57 -14.70 -3.31 4.22
N ILE A 58 -15.29 -3.67 5.36
CA ILE A 58 -15.04 -4.96 6.02
C ILE A 58 -16.17 -5.97 5.76
N THR A 59 -15.78 -7.21 5.47
CA THR A 59 -16.66 -8.38 5.37
C THR A 59 -16.31 -9.38 6.46
N ASP A 60 -17.30 -9.82 7.23
CA ASP A 60 -17.15 -10.86 8.25
C ASP A 60 -17.11 -12.25 7.59
N LEU A 61 -16.00 -12.98 7.77
CA LEU A 61 -15.83 -14.36 7.30
C LEU A 61 -16.20 -15.40 8.37
N GLY A 62 -16.81 -14.96 9.47
CA GLY A 62 -17.22 -15.78 10.61
C GLY A 62 -16.07 -16.17 11.53
N GLN A 63 -16.33 -17.09 12.47
CA GLN A 63 -15.31 -17.68 13.36
C GLN A 63 -14.40 -18.64 12.59
N THR A 64 -13.58 -18.07 11.71
CA THR A 64 -12.61 -18.75 10.86
C THR A 64 -11.21 -18.21 11.13
N HIS A 65 -10.20 -19.00 10.80
CA HIS A 65 -8.84 -18.49 10.63
C HIS A 65 -8.57 -18.29 9.14
N THR A 66 -8.04 -17.14 8.75
CA THR A 66 -7.60 -16.85 7.38
C THR A 66 -6.15 -17.27 7.21
N TYR A 67 -5.83 -17.93 6.09
CA TYR A 67 -4.46 -18.35 5.79
C TYR A 67 -3.86 -17.58 4.63
N GLY A 68 -4.56 -17.58 3.49
CA GLY A 68 -4.11 -16.93 2.28
C GLY A 68 -5.28 -16.51 1.40
N MET A 69 -4.97 -15.81 0.33
CA MET A 69 -5.94 -15.36 -0.66
C MET A 69 -5.27 -15.29 -2.03
N ASN A 70 -6.06 -15.43 -3.09
CA ASN A 70 -5.55 -15.29 -4.45
C ASN A 70 -5.97 -13.94 -5.09
N ASN A 71 -5.45 -13.69 -6.30
CA ASN A 71 -5.75 -12.49 -7.08
C ASN A 71 -7.19 -12.46 -7.64
N LEU A 72 -7.93 -13.56 -7.56
CA LEU A 72 -9.39 -13.58 -7.83
C LEU A 72 -10.21 -13.08 -6.63
N GLY A 73 -9.60 -12.92 -5.45
CA GLY A 73 -10.24 -12.52 -4.18
C GLY A 73 -10.92 -13.66 -3.45
N GLN A 74 -10.59 -14.89 -3.82
CA GLN A 74 -10.97 -16.06 -3.05
C GLN A 74 -10.06 -16.13 -1.83
N VAL A 75 -10.63 -16.54 -0.69
CA VAL A 75 -9.92 -16.58 0.58
C VAL A 75 -9.89 -18.01 1.09
N LEU A 76 -8.69 -18.51 1.36
CA LEU A 76 -8.50 -19.77 2.05
C LEU A 76 -8.67 -19.56 3.55
N VAL A 77 -9.69 -20.20 4.11
CA VAL A 77 -10.01 -20.15 5.54
C VAL A 77 -10.04 -21.55 6.13
N ALA A 78 -9.83 -21.69 7.44
CA ALA A 78 -10.15 -22.92 8.14
C ALA A 78 -11.19 -22.71 9.24
N GLN A 79 -12.03 -23.73 9.37
CA GLN A 79 -13.02 -23.84 10.41
C GLN A 79 -12.95 -25.26 10.99
N ASN A 80 -12.76 -25.37 12.32
CA ASN A 80 -12.64 -26.66 13.02
C ASN A 80 -11.59 -27.61 12.44
N GLY A 81 -10.49 -27.07 11.89
CA GLY A 81 -9.40 -27.85 11.30
C GLY A 81 -9.62 -28.26 9.84
N VAL A 82 -10.77 -27.95 9.25
CA VAL A 82 -11.11 -28.20 7.83
C VAL A 82 -10.87 -26.94 7.03
N GLY A 83 -10.23 -27.07 5.87
CA GLY A 83 -9.99 -25.97 4.92
C GLY A 83 -11.20 -25.69 4.02
N TRP A 84 -11.45 -24.42 3.74
CA TRP A 84 -12.54 -23.92 2.90
C TRP A 84 -12.03 -22.78 2.02
N ILE A 85 -12.57 -22.69 0.81
CA ILE A 85 -12.42 -21.52 -0.05
C ILE A 85 -13.68 -20.69 0.09
N TRP A 86 -13.54 -19.48 0.61
CA TRP A 86 -14.57 -18.45 0.58
C TRP A 86 -14.48 -17.69 -0.74
N ASP A 87 -15.62 -17.54 -1.42
CA ASP A 87 -15.74 -16.77 -2.66
C ASP A 87 -17.10 -16.07 -2.69
N ASN A 88 -17.12 -14.74 -2.54
CA ASN A 88 -18.32 -13.91 -2.62
C ASN A 88 -19.51 -14.42 -1.78
N GLY A 89 -19.21 -14.84 -0.54
CA GLY A 89 -20.21 -15.34 0.42
C GLY A 89 -20.52 -16.83 0.29
N GLN A 90 -19.98 -17.53 -0.71
CA GLN A 90 -20.06 -18.98 -0.84
C GLN A 90 -18.84 -19.64 -0.21
N MET A 91 -19.06 -20.80 0.42
CA MET A 91 -18.01 -21.59 1.06
C MET A 91 -17.91 -22.94 0.37
N THR A 92 -16.75 -23.23 -0.22
CA THR A 92 -16.46 -24.53 -0.83
C THR A 92 -15.45 -25.28 0.01
N GLU A 93 -15.82 -26.47 0.49
CA GLU A 93 -14.91 -27.30 1.27
C GLU A 93 -13.76 -27.79 0.41
N VAL A 94 -12.53 -27.63 0.90
CA VAL A 94 -11.35 -28.27 0.32
C VAL A 94 -11.29 -29.68 0.91
N LYS A 95 -12.04 -30.61 0.29
CA LYS A 95 -12.17 -31.98 0.80
C LYS A 95 -10.81 -32.65 0.97
N ASP A 96 -10.69 -33.43 2.05
CA ASP A 96 -9.47 -34.13 2.44
C ASP A 96 -8.25 -33.21 2.69
N SER A 97 -8.49 -31.88 2.79
CA SER A 97 -7.53 -30.93 3.33
C SER A 97 -7.62 -30.95 4.85
N THR A 98 -6.53 -31.39 5.46
CA THR A 98 -6.20 -30.94 6.82
C THR A 98 -5.12 -29.88 6.64
N TRP A 99 -5.05 -28.88 7.52
CA TRP A 99 -4.01 -27.83 7.52
C TRP A 99 -3.63 -27.27 6.13
N ALA A 100 -4.59 -26.64 5.45
CA ALA A 100 -4.33 -25.84 4.26
C ALA A 100 -3.63 -24.53 4.65
N TYR A 101 -2.68 -24.09 3.83
CA TYR A 101 -1.86 -22.90 4.13
C TYR A 101 -1.90 -21.84 3.04
N GLN A 102 -1.97 -22.22 1.76
CA GLN A 102 -2.00 -21.25 0.68
C GLN A 102 -2.71 -21.78 -0.57
N MET A 103 -3.15 -20.86 -1.43
CA MET A 103 -3.79 -21.11 -2.70
C MET A 103 -3.27 -20.17 -3.80
N ASN A 104 -3.25 -20.65 -5.05
CA ASN A 104 -2.92 -19.81 -6.21
C ASN A 104 -4.19 -19.37 -6.98
N SER A 105 -3.99 -18.61 -8.06
CA SER A 105 -5.09 -18.07 -8.88
C SER A 105 -5.81 -19.14 -9.72
N SER A 106 -5.23 -20.33 -9.86
CA SER A 106 -5.89 -21.49 -10.50
C SER A 106 -6.78 -22.27 -9.51
N GLY A 107 -6.86 -21.84 -8.25
CA GLY A 107 -7.63 -22.53 -7.21
C GLY A 107 -6.95 -23.79 -6.68
N GLN A 108 -5.66 -23.99 -6.98
CA GLN A 108 -4.85 -25.04 -6.36
C GLN A 108 -4.56 -24.65 -4.91
N VAL A 109 -4.63 -25.62 -4.00
CA VAL A 109 -4.41 -25.40 -2.55
C VAL A 109 -3.28 -26.31 -2.07
N VAL A 110 -2.39 -25.77 -1.24
CA VAL A 110 -1.30 -26.54 -0.64
C VAL A 110 -1.37 -26.55 0.88
N GLY A 111 -0.80 -27.59 1.46
CA GLY A 111 -0.77 -27.74 2.90
C GLY A 111 -0.02 -28.99 3.33
N ARG A 112 -0.37 -29.48 4.52
CA ARG A 112 0.08 -30.78 5.03
C ARG A 112 -1.09 -31.65 5.45
N TYR A 113 -0.96 -32.96 5.35
CA TYR A 113 -1.97 -33.89 5.84
C TYR A 113 -1.32 -35.05 6.58
N LEU A 114 -2.07 -35.65 7.50
CA LEU A 114 -1.63 -36.86 8.19
C LEU A 114 -1.89 -38.08 7.28
N SER A 115 -0.81 -38.75 6.88
CA SER A 115 -0.87 -39.96 6.04
C SER A 115 -1.39 -41.17 6.82
N GLU A 116 -1.75 -42.25 6.11
CA GLU A 116 -2.16 -43.53 6.71
C GLU A 116 -1.08 -44.14 7.61
N ASN A 117 0.19 -43.77 7.38
CA ASN A 117 1.34 -44.21 8.16
C ASN A 117 1.69 -43.24 9.31
N TRP A 118 0.77 -42.33 9.67
CA TRP A 118 0.93 -41.35 10.74
C TRP A 118 2.09 -40.37 10.53
N THR A 119 2.42 -40.07 9.28
CA THR A 119 3.42 -39.05 8.91
C THR A 119 2.73 -37.81 8.34
N ASP A 120 3.24 -36.62 8.69
CA ASP A 120 2.81 -35.39 8.01
C ASP A 120 3.42 -35.34 6.61
N ASN A 121 2.60 -35.24 5.58
CA ASN A 121 3.05 -35.13 4.19
C ASN A 121 2.51 -33.84 3.56
N ALA A 122 3.35 -33.17 2.78
CA ALA A 122 2.95 -32.05 1.94
C ALA A 122 1.99 -32.53 0.84
N TYR A 123 0.99 -31.72 0.51
CA TYR A 123 0.06 -32.04 -0.57
C TYR A 123 -0.21 -30.85 -1.50
N LEU A 124 -0.65 -31.20 -2.71
CA LEU A 124 -1.34 -30.33 -3.66
C LEU A 124 -2.79 -30.81 -3.79
N TRP A 125 -3.75 -29.93 -3.57
CA TRP A 125 -5.15 -30.18 -3.84
C TRP A 125 -5.57 -29.38 -5.08
N GLU A 126 -6.20 -30.07 -6.02
CA GLU A 126 -6.70 -29.49 -7.26
C GLU A 126 -7.90 -30.30 -7.76
N ASN A 127 -8.95 -29.62 -8.23
CA ASN A 127 -10.11 -30.26 -8.87
C ASN A 127 -10.73 -31.40 -8.04
N GLY A 128 -10.80 -31.22 -6.71
CA GLY A 128 -11.36 -32.22 -5.79
C GLY A 128 -10.46 -33.42 -5.50
N LYS A 129 -9.18 -33.38 -5.92
CA LYS A 129 -8.21 -34.45 -5.71
C LYS A 129 -6.98 -33.95 -4.95
N ARG A 130 -6.60 -34.68 -3.90
CA ARG A 130 -5.31 -34.51 -3.21
C ARG A 130 -4.22 -35.34 -3.88
N THR A 131 -3.08 -34.71 -4.15
CA THR A 131 -1.83 -35.33 -4.60
C THR A 131 -0.80 -35.22 -3.48
N ASP A 132 -0.27 -36.37 -3.04
CA ASP A 132 0.84 -36.42 -2.08
C ASP A 132 2.15 -36.02 -2.79
N LEU A 133 2.89 -35.07 -2.22
CA LEU A 133 4.18 -34.61 -2.76
C LEU A 133 5.35 -35.46 -2.23
N GLY A 134 5.11 -36.32 -1.25
CA GLY A 134 6.12 -37.12 -0.56
C GLY A 134 6.98 -36.27 0.38
N TYR A 135 8.07 -36.87 0.87
CA TYR A 135 8.97 -36.28 1.87
C TYR A 135 10.46 -36.49 1.54
N PHE A 136 10.78 -36.72 0.25
CA PHE A 136 12.14 -36.83 -0.30
C PHE A 136 13.08 -37.79 0.48
N GLY A 137 12.59 -38.98 0.83
CA GLY A 137 13.37 -39.97 1.59
C GLY A 137 13.61 -39.61 3.06
N GLY A 138 13.05 -38.49 3.54
CA GLY A 138 12.99 -38.12 4.95
C GLY A 138 11.86 -38.82 5.72
N ILE A 139 11.31 -38.14 6.73
CA ILE A 139 10.26 -38.68 7.62
C ILE A 139 8.94 -37.90 7.60
N SER A 140 8.94 -36.64 7.14
CA SER A 140 7.73 -35.82 6.99
C SER A 140 7.98 -34.61 6.10
N SER A 141 6.92 -33.98 5.58
CA SER A 141 7.00 -32.73 4.81
C SER A 141 5.77 -31.85 5.02
N ASN A 142 5.94 -30.54 4.80
CA ASN A 142 4.86 -29.55 4.82
C ASN A 142 5.08 -28.58 3.67
N ALA A 143 4.07 -28.35 2.84
CA ALA A 143 4.08 -27.22 1.91
C ALA A 143 3.77 -25.94 2.67
N SER A 144 4.30 -24.81 2.21
CA SER A 144 4.11 -23.49 2.81
C SER A 144 3.48 -22.51 1.82
N ASP A 145 3.87 -22.59 0.55
CA ASP A 145 3.42 -21.64 -0.48
C ASP A 145 3.42 -22.27 -1.89
N ILE A 146 2.67 -21.67 -2.80
CA ILE A 146 2.48 -22.09 -4.19
C ILE A 146 2.35 -20.88 -5.13
N ASN A 147 3.10 -20.86 -6.23
CA ASN A 147 2.95 -19.82 -7.25
C ASN A 147 1.94 -20.19 -8.36
N ASP A 148 1.65 -19.26 -9.27
CA ASP A 148 0.66 -19.49 -10.34
C ASP A 148 1.14 -20.50 -11.41
N ALA A 149 2.44 -20.81 -11.46
CA ALA A 149 2.99 -21.88 -12.29
C ALA A 149 2.83 -23.28 -11.65
N GLY A 150 2.27 -23.38 -10.44
CA GLY A 150 2.09 -24.63 -9.71
C GLY A 150 3.38 -25.17 -9.07
N GLN A 151 4.41 -24.33 -8.92
CA GLN A 151 5.59 -24.65 -8.12
C GLN A 151 5.26 -24.47 -6.65
N ILE A 152 5.67 -25.43 -5.82
CA ILE A 152 5.30 -25.49 -4.40
C ILE A 152 6.57 -25.50 -3.57
N VAL A 153 6.61 -24.70 -2.51
CA VAL A 153 7.76 -24.69 -1.59
C VAL A 153 7.34 -25.09 -0.18
N GLY A 154 8.31 -25.47 0.63
CA GLY A 154 8.07 -25.75 2.03
C GLY A 154 9.28 -26.34 2.72
N VAL A 155 9.02 -27.22 3.68
CA VAL A 155 10.05 -27.88 4.50
C VAL A 155 9.83 -29.39 4.53
N PHE A 156 10.90 -30.15 4.44
CA PHE A 156 10.89 -31.58 4.70
C PHE A 156 11.89 -31.94 5.80
N LYS A 157 11.49 -32.89 6.66
CA LYS A 157 12.32 -33.40 7.73
C LYS A 157 13.09 -34.61 7.23
N ILE A 158 14.41 -34.55 7.27
CA ILE A 158 15.30 -35.67 6.98
C ILE A 158 15.37 -36.60 8.20
N THR A 159 15.55 -36.01 9.38
CA THR A 159 15.50 -36.71 10.68
C THR A 159 14.72 -35.85 11.69
N ASN A 160 14.56 -36.32 12.93
CA ASN A 160 13.84 -35.56 13.97
C ASN A 160 14.39 -34.15 14.20
N ASN A 161 15.70 -33.94 13.99
CA ASN A 161 16.39 -32.67 14.26
C ASN A 161 16.97 -32.03 13.00
N THR A 162 16.73 -32.59 11.81
CA THR A 162 17.30 -32.10 10.56
C THR A 162 16.21 -31.89 9.53
N PHE A 163 16.10 -30.67 9.02
CA PHE A 163 15.06 -30.30 8.06
C PHE A 163 15.59 -29.26 7.08
N ASN A 164 15.17 -29.41 5.82
CA ASN A 164 15.63 -28.60 4.70
C ASN A 164 14.44 -27.98 3.96
N PRO A 165 14.66 -26.82 3.33
CA PRO A 165 13.71 -26.25 2.38
C PRO A 165 13.63 -27.12 1.11
N PHE A 166 12.43 -27.25 0.54
CA PHE A 166 12.25 -27.88 -0.77
C PHE A 166 11.53 -26.96 -1.76
N LEU A 167 11.74 -27.26 -3.03
CA LEU A 167 10.91 -26.85 -4.17
C LEU A 167 10.34 -28.10 -4.83
N TRP A 168 9.03 -28.15 -5.01
CA TRP A 168 8.37 -29.17 -5.80
C TRP A 168 7.97 -28.58 -7.16
N GLN A 169 8.44 -29.22 -8.22
CA GLN A 169 8.17 -28.81 -9.59
C GLN A 169 8.19 -30.03 -10.50
N ASN A 170 7.30 -30.07 -11.50
CA ASN A 170 7.25 -31.14 -12.51
C ASN A 170 7.14 -32.56 -11.90
N GLY A 171 6.39 -32.71 -10.80
CA GLY A 171 6.22 -34.01 -10.15
C GLY A 171 7.35 -34.44 -9.22
N GLN A 172 8.37 -33.60 -9.00
CA GLN A 172 9.55 -33.93 -8.23
C GLN A 172 9.79 -32.93 -7.12
N MET A 173 10.15 -33.43 -5.93
CA MET A 173 10.67 -32.63 -4.83
C MET A 173 12.18 -32.45 -5.01
N ILE A 174 12.66 -31.22 -4.84
CA ILE A 174 14.05 -30.79 -4.98
C ILE A 174 14.49 -30.22 -3.64
N ASP A 175 15.53 -30.79 -3.03
CA ASP A 175 16.18 -30.22 -1.85
C ASP A 175 16.95 -28.94 -2.24
N LEU A 176 16.63 -27.82 -1.60
CA LEU A 176 17.28 -26.53 -1.88
C LEU A 176 18.60 -26.37 -1.11
N GLY A 177 18.91 -27.27 -0.18
CA GLY A 177 20.06 -27.18 0.72
C GLY A 177 19.84 -26.12 1.80
N THR A 178 20.91 -25.74 2.49
CA THR A 178 20.87 -24.77 3.60
C THR A 178 22.14 -23.92 3.65
N LEU A 179 22.13 -22.82 4.42
CA LEU A 179 23.31 -21.99 4.69
C LEU A 179 24.30 -22.63 5.70
N GLY A 180 23.94 -23.77 6.30
CA GLY A 180 24.82 -24.53 7.18
C GLY A 180 24.08 -25.47 8.14
N PHE A 181 22.93 -25.06 8.67
CA PHE A 181 22.09 -25.83 9.57
C PHE A 181 20.68 -26.02 8.99
N ASN A 182 19.63 -26.15 9.80
CA ASN A 182 18.28 -26.41 9.31
C ASN A 182 17.66 -25.19 8.62
N GLY A 183 16.71 -25.41 7.71
CA GLY A 183 15.98 -24.31 7.07
C GLY A 183 14.61 -24.73 6.55
N GLY A 184 13.81 -23.73 6.17
CA GLY A 184 12.49 -23.93 5.56
C GLY A 184 12.17 -22.81 4.58
N ALA A 185 11.55 -23.16 3.47
CA ALA A 185 11.05 -22.20 2.49
C ALA A 185 9.65 -21.76 2.89
N MET A 186 9.40 -20.46 2.84
CA MET A 186 8.16 -19.83 3.31
C MET A 186 7.38 -19.17 2.18
N GLY A 187 8.05 -18.60 1.19
CA GLY A 187 7.42 -17.90 0.07
C GLY A 187 8.09 -18.18 -1.28
N ILE A 188 7.33 -18.09 -2.37
CA ILE A 188 7.79 -18.26 -3.75
C ILE A 188 7.06 -17.29 -4.69
N ASN A 189 7.80 -16.61 -5.57
CA ASN A 189 7.19 -15.77 -6.62
C ASN A 189 7.03 -16.51 -7.97
N ASN A 190 6.41 -15.88 -8.96
CA ASN A 190 6.17 -16.47 -10.28
C ASN A 190 7.44 -16.58 -11.14
N GLN A 191 8.56 -15.99 -10.71
CA GLN A 191 9.87 -16.20 -11.31
C GLN A 191 10.59 -17.44 -10.75
N GLY A 192 10.01 -18.11 -9.76
CA GLY A 192 10.60 -19.27 -9.10
C GLY A 192 11.69 -18.91 -8.08
N GLN A 193 11.77 -17.64 -7.67
CA GLN A 193 12.61 -17.23 -6.55
C GLN A 193 11.94 -17.63 -5.25
N VAL A 194 12.70 -18.24 -4.34
CA VAL A 194 12.19 -18.80 -3.09
C VAL A 194 12.81 -18.07 -1.92
N VAL A 195 12.02 -17.74 -0.91
CA VAL A 195 12.51 -17.13 0.34
C VAL A 195 12.13 -17.96 1.55
N GLY A 196 12.85 -17.76 2.64
CA GLY A 196 12.58 -18.46 3.89
C GLY A 196 13.61 -18.15 4.95
N TYR A 197 13.92 -19.15 5.76
CA TYR A 197 14.93 -19.06 6.80
C TYR A 197 15.91 -20.24 6.74
N SER A 198 17.15 -19.99 7.13
CA SER A 198 18.17 -21.01 7.24
C SER A 198 19.11 -20.72 8.41
N GLY A 199 19.46 -21.76 9.14
CA GLY A 199 20.40 -21.70 10.24
C GLY A 199 21.84 -21.55 9.74
N LEU A 200 22.56 -20.67 10.41
CA LEU A 200 24.01 -20.55 10.38
C LEU A 200 24.64 -21.35 11.53
N ALA A 201 25.97 -21.27 11.65
CA ALA A 201 26.68 -21.81 12.80
C ALA A 201 26.17 -21.19 14.12
N PHE A 202 26.24 -21.96 15.22
CA PHE A 202 25.89 -21.54 16.58
C PHE A 202 24.42 -21.16 16.83
N GLY A 203 23.49 -21.61 15.99
CA GLY A 203 22.04 -21.47 16.25
C GLY A 203 21.45 -20.09 15.89
N ILE A 204 22.18 -19.30 15.10
CA ILE A 204 21.67 -18.09 14.47
C ILE A 204 20.86 -18.49 13.24
N THR A 205 19.72 -17.84 13.00
CA THR A 205 18.87 -18.08 11.81
C THR A 205 18.80 -16.81 11.00
N HIS A 206 19.12 -16.89 9.71
CA HIS A 206 18.97 -15.76 8.78
C HIS A 206 17.93 -16.07 7.71
N ALA A 207 17.33 -15.01 7.20
CA ALA A 207 16.53 -15.04 5.99
C ALA A 207 17.42 -15.44 4.80
N PHE A 208 16.88 -16.23 3.88
CA PHE A 208 17.57 -16.54 2.62
C PHE A 208 16.69 -16.24 1.42
N GLN A 209 17.33 -16.04 0.28
CA GLN A 209 16.74 -16.14 -1.05
C GLN A 209 17.44 -17.25 -1.82
N TRP A 210 16.67 -18.11 -2.47
CA TRP A 210 17.16 -19.14 -3.37
C TRP A 210 16.71 -18.81 -4.79
N GLU A 211 17.66 -18.85 -5.71
CA GLU A 211 17.42 -18.61 -7.13
C GLU A 211 18.45 -19.38 -7.95
N ASN A 212 18.03 -20.01 -9.05
CA ASN A 212 18.92 -20.67 -10.01
C ASN A 212 19.92 -21.66 -9.37
N GLY A 213 19.48 -22.43 -8.37
CA GLY A 213 20.32 -23.42 -7.69
C GLY A 213 21.26 -22.85 -6.62
N LYS A 214 21.16 -21.57 -6.30
CA LYS A 214 22.02 -20.90 -5.32
C LYS A 214 21.18 -20.33 -4.17
N MET A 215 21.60 -20.64 -2.94
CA MET A 215 21.08 -20.01 -1.73
C MET A 215 21.94 -18.79 -1.35
N ILE A 216 21.28 -17.68 -1.04
CA ILE A 216 21.87 -16.38 -0.74
C ILE A 216 21.36 -15.97 0.65
N ASP A 217 22.28 -15.65 1.55
CA ASP A 217 21.94 -15.04 2.85
C ASP A 217 21.49 -13.59 2.63
N LEU A 218 20.30 -13.25 3.10
CA LEU A 218 19.73 -11.91 3.01
C LEU A 218 20.15 -11.00 4.17
N GLY A 219 20.76 -11.55 5.22
CA GLY A 219 21.26 -10.83 6.37
C GLY A 219 20.16 -10.27 7.29
N THR A 220 20.53 -9.26 8.08
CA THR A 220 19.70 -8.67 9.13
C THR A 220 19.77 -7.14 9.07
N LEU A 221 18.88 -6.46 9.81
CA LEU A 221 19.03 -5.03 10.09
C LEU A 221 20.30 -4.76 10.93
N PRO A 222 20.88 -3.55 10.86
CA PRO A 222 22.03 -3.20 11.68
C PRO A 222 21.76 -3.38 13.18
N GLY A 223 22.57 -4.24 13.83
CA GLY A 223 22.45 -4.53 15.27
C GLY A 223 21.62 -5.78 15.60
N ASP A 224 20.94 -6.35 14.62
CA ASP A 224 20.20 -7.60 14.74
C ASP A 224 21.06 -8.82 14.42
N ASN A 225 20.61 -9.99 14.89
CA ASN A 225 21.33 -11.25 14.72
C ASN A 225 20.43 -12.43 14.34
N GLY A 226 19.19 -12.16 13.92
CA GLY A 226 18.30 -13.16 13.35
C GLY A 226 17.34 -12.54 12.36
N SER A 227 16.94 -13.29 11.34
CA SER A 227 15.93 -12.86 10.38
C SER A 227 15.17 -14.04 9.78
N ILE A 228 13.95 -13.77 9.33
CA ILE A 228 13.11 -14.70 8.56
C ILE A 228 12.42 -13.90 7.46
N ALA A 229 12.46 -14.41 6.23
CA ALA A 229 11.61 -13.94 5.14
C ALA A 229 10.37 -14.83 5.03
N TYR A 230 9.19 -14.21 4.96
CA TYR A 230 7.89 -14.88 4.90
C TYR A 230 7.28 -14.92 3.50
N ASP A 231 7.49 -13.87 2.71
CA ASP A 231 6.86 -13.72 1.39
C ASP A 231 7.76 -12.94 0.43
N ILE A 232 7.50 -13.06 -0.87
CA ILE A 232 8.25 -12.42 -1.95
C ILE A 232 7.34 -12.11 -3.15
N ASN A 233 7.41 -10.89 -3.68
CA ASN A 233 6.66 -10.53 -4.90
C ASN A 233 7.45 -10.76 -6.20
N ASP A 234 6.80 -10.58 -7.34
CA ASP A 234 7.40 -10.80 -8.67
C ASP A 234 8.46 -9.76 -9.03
N SER A 235 8.65 -8.70 -8.25
CA SER A 235 9.78 -7.77 -8.39
C SER A 235 11.02 -8.21 -7.60
N GLY A 236 10.99 -9.38 -6.95
CA GLY A 236 12.07 -9.90 -6.12
C GLY A 236 12.19 -9.19 -4.77
N GLN A 237 11.13 -8.50 -4.32
CA GLN A 237 11.08 -7.86 -3.01
C GLN A 237 10.60 -8.89 -1.99
N ALA A 238 11.46 -9.24 -1.04
CA ALA A 238 11.14 -10.18 0.03
C ALA A 238 10.83 -9.44 1.33
N ILE A 239 9.87 -9.94 2.10
CA ILE A 239 9.44 -9.33 3.37
C ILE A 239 9.53 -10.32 4.51
N GLY A 240 9.55 -9.82 5.73
CA GLY A 240 9.50 -10.64 6.94
C GLY A 240 9.85 -9.83 8.17
N TYR A 241 10.75 -10.35 9.00
CA TYR A 241 11.29 -9.60 10.12
C TYR A 241 12.78 -9.88 10.35
N SER A 242 13.46 -8.87 10.88
CA SER A 242 14.76 -8.97 11.50
C SER A 242 14.58 -8.84 13.02
N SER A 243 15.40 -9.53 13.80
CA SER A 243 15.29 -9.54 15.26
C SER A 243 16.63 -9.59 15.97
N ASN A 244 16.60 -9.05 17.19
CA ASN A 244 17.70 -9.15 18.12
C ASN A 244 17.34 -10.15 19.22
N ASN A 245 18.03 -11.30 19.23
CA ASN A 245 17.77 -12.38 20.17
C ASN A 245 18.09 -12.02 21.64
N ILE A 246 18.84 -10.95 21.89
CA ILE A 246 19.19 -10.46 23.23
C ILE A 246 18.09 -9.52 23.75
N THR A 247 17.71 -8.50 22.96
CA THR A 247 16.71 -7.50 23.38
C THR A 247 15.27 -7.98 23.17
N LYS A 248 15.07 -9.06 22.39
CA LYS A 248 13.77 -9.61 21.98
C LYS A 248 12.92 -8.65 21.14
N GLN A 249 13.56 -7.65 20.54
CA GLN A 249 12.93 -6.76 19.57
C GLN A 249 12.94 -7.41 18.19
N SER A 250 11.89 -7.13 17.41
CA SER A 250 11.78 -7.58 16.01
C SER A 250 11.12 -6.50 15.18
N HIS A 251 11.65 -6.24 13.99
CA HIS A 251 11.14 -5.19 13.13
C HIS A 251 10.75 -5.79 11.78
N ALA A 252 9.56 -5.40 11.29
CA ALA A 252 9.12 -5.69 9.94
C ALA A 252 10.19 -5.20 8.96
N THR A 253 10.63 -6.08 8.06
CA THR A 253 11.81 -5.86 7.23
C THR A 253 11.49 -6.15 5.77
N LEU A 254 12.03 -5.32 4.88
CA LEU A 254 12.02 -5.50 3.43
C LEU A 254 13.44 -5.71 2.91
N TRP A 255 13.65 -6.81 2.19
CA TRP A 255 14.85 -7.07 1.42
C TRP A 255 14.57 -6.78 -0.05
N SER A 256 15.32 -5.85 -0.63
CA SER A 256 15.16 -5.48 -2.04
C SER A 256 16.49 -5.04 -2.63
N SER A 257 16.88 -5.63 -3.76
CA SER A 257 18.11 -5.26 -4.48
C SER A 257 19.38 -5.25 -3.60
N GLY A 258 19.48 -6.19 -2.66
CA GLY A 258 20.59 -6.31 -1.71
C GLY A 258 20.58 -5.30 -0.55
N GLN A 259 19.53 -4.49 -0.43
CA GLN A 259 19.31 -3.60 0.71
C GLN A 259 18.33 -4.22 1.71
N VAL A 260 18.58 -3.96 3.00
CA VAL A 260 17.70 -4.36 4.11
C VAL A 260 17.09 -3.09 4.71
N THR A 261 15.77 -2.95 4.58
CA THR A 261 15.03 -1.76 4.97
C THR A 261 14.14 -2.08 6.16
N ASP A 262 14.25 -1.28 7.22
CA ASP A 262 13.33 -1.30 8.36
C ASP A 262 12.01 -0.63 7.95
N LEU A 263 10.90 -1.35 8.09
CA LEU A 263 9.56 -0.82 7.79
C LEU A 263 8.96 -0.05 8.97
N GLY A 264 9.56 -0.15 10.15
CA GLY A 264 9.16 0.53 11.38
C GLY A 264 8.17 -0.25 12.24
N THR A 265 7.58 0.46 13.19
CA THR A 265 6.55 -0.03 14.12
C THR A 265 5.43 1.00 14.26
N LEU A 266 4.27 0.58 14.79
CA LEU A 266 3.17 1.49 15.16
C LEU A 266 3.40 2.15 16.54
N GLY A 267 4.65 2.40 16.92
CA GLY A 267 5.06 2.85 18.26
C GLY A 267 5.32 1.72 19.26
N GLY A 268 5.21 0.47 18.78
CA GLY A 268 5.59 -0.76 19.48
C GLY A 268 7.09 -1.08 19.44
N ASN A 269 7.46 -2.23 20.03
CA ASN A 269 8.82 -2.78 19.95
C ASN A 269 8.90 -4.10 19.15
N GLN A 270 7.78 -4.58 18.60
CA GLN A 270 7.75 -5.73 17.72
C GLN A 270 6.80 -5.50 16.54
N SER A 271 7.31 -5.67 15.33
CA SER A 271 6.52 -5.76 14.10
C SER A 271 7.02 -6.92 13.24
N ALA A 272 6.12 -7.46 12.41
CA ALA A 272 6.47 -8.46 11.41
C ALA A 272 5.60 -8.29 10.17
N ALA A 273 6.23 -8.21 9.00
CA ALA A 273 5.56 -8.27 7.72
C ALA A 273 5.29 -9.73 7.37
N VAL A 274 4.09 -10.05 6.86
CA VAL A 274 3.70 -11.44 6.56
C VAL A 274 3.25 -11.67 5.13
N ALA A 275 2.81 -10.62 4.41
CA ALA A 275 2.45 -10.73 3.00
C ALA A 275 2.79 -9.45 2.23
N ILE A 276 3.09 -9.59 0.94
CA ILE A 276 3.37 -8.49 0.00
C ILE A 276 2.66 -8.75 -1.33
N ASN A 277 2.14 -7.72 -1.98
CA ASN A 277 1.62 -7.82 -3.33
C ASN A 277 2.60 -7.26 -4.39
N ASN A 278 2.27 -7.41 -5.67
CA ASN A 278 3.12 -6.94 -6.78
C ASN A 278 3.16 -5.40 -6.93
N LYS A 279 2.34 -4.66 -6.17
CA LYS A 279 2.44 -3.20 -6.03
C LYS A 279 3.44 -2.78 -4.95
N GLY A 280 4.02 -3.73 -4.21
CA GLY A 280 4.94 -3.46 -3.11
C GLY A 280 4.23 -3.04 -1.81
N GLN A 281 2.92 -3.23 -1.72
CA GLN A 281 2.17 -3.02 -0.49
C GLN A 281 2.42 -4.21 0.45
N VAL A 282 2.80 -3.92 1.69
CA VAL A 282 3.20 -4.93 2.67
C VAL A 282 2.23 -4.90 3.84
N VAL A 283 1.80 -6.06 4.33
CA VAL A 283 0.88 -6.16 5.47
C VAL A 283 1.45 -7.05 6.56
N GLY A 284 0.93 -6.88 7.78
CA GLY A 284 1.39 -7.65 8.92
C GLY A 284 0.74 -7.29 10.22
N PHE A 285 1.50 -7.45 11.31
CA PHE A 285 1.07 -7.09 12.65
C PHE A 285 2.18 -6.39 13.45
N ASP A 286 1.75 -5.61 14.43
CA ASP A 286 2.60 -4.86 15.36
C ASP A 286 2.07 -5.02 16.80
N THR A 287 2.98 -5.06 17.79
CA THR A 287 2.63 -5.03 19.22
C THR A 287 2.70 -3.61 19.77
N THR A 288 1.55 -2.94 19.88
CA THR A 288 1.52 -1.57 20.41
C THR A 288 1.65 -1.55 21.94
N THR A 289 2.36 -0.54 22.47
CA THR A 289 2.63 -0.40 23.90
C THR A 289 1.44 0.13 24.72
N GLY A 290 0.36 0.59 24.06
CA GLY A 290 -0.74 1.34 24.69
C GLY A 290 -2.05 0.58 24.97
N ASN A 291 -2.34 -0.53 24.27
CA ASN A 291 -3.65 -1.19 24.29
C ASN A 291 -3.63 -2.59 24.94
N GLY A 292 -2.95 -2.73 26.08
CA GLY A 292 -2.90 -4.00 26.80
C GLY A 292 -2.11 -5.11 26.09
N GLY A 293 -1.24 -4.75 25.14
CA GLY A 293 -0.38 -5.69 24.39
C GLY A 293 -1.11 -6.50 23.32
N LEU A 294 -2.27 -6.03 22.85
CA LEU A 294 -2.94 -6.64 21.70
C LEU A 294 -2.20 -6.27 20.41
N ASN A 295 -2.10 -7.22 19.49
CA ASN A 295 -1.58 -6.95 18.15
C ASN A 295 -2.53 -6.02 17.38
N HIS A 296 -1.95 -5.14 16.57
CA HIS A 296 -2.65 -4.34 15.57
C HIS A 296 -2.20 -4.79 14.19
N GLY A 297 -3.14 -4.92 13.25
CA GLY A 297 -2.77 -5.09 11.84
C GLY A 297 -2.16 -3.80 11.27
N PHE A 298 -1.22 -3.92 10.35
CA PHE A 298 -0.71 -2.77 9.60
C PHE A 298 -0.73 -3.01 8.10
N ILE A 299 -0.73 -1.92 7.34
CA ILE A 299 -0.33 -1.85 5.94
C ILE A 299 0.83 -0.86 5.83
N TRP A 300 1.82 -1.20 5.01
CA TRP A 300 2.96 -0.36 4.66
C TRP A 300 2.99 -0.15 3.15
N GLU A 301 3.16 1.10 2.73
CA GLU A 301 3.24 1.52 1.34
C GLU A 301 3.97 2.87 1.26
N ASP A 302 4.87 3.00 0.28
CA ASP A 302 5.65 4.22 0.01
C ASP A 302 6.38 4.77 1.25
N GLY A 303 7.05 3.90 2.00
CA GLY A 303 7.85 4.33 3.16
C GLY A 303 7.05 4.63 4.42
N GLN A 304 5.73 4.44 4.41
CA GLN A 304 4.87 4.74 5.54
C GLN A 304 4.13 3.50 6.02
N MET A 305 3.97 3.37 7.34
CA MET A 305 3.16 2.35 7.99
C MET A 305 1.87 2.98 8.54
N ALA A 306 0.73 2.36 8.29
CA ALA A 306 -0.56 2.75 8.83
C ALA A 306 -1.21 1.59 9.59
N ASP A 307 -1.84 1.91 10.72
CA ASP A 307 -2.70 0.97 11.46
C ASP A 307 -3.99 0.74 10.67
N VAL A 308 -4.30 -0.51 10.30
CA VAL A 308 -5.50 -0.81 9.50
C VAL A 308 -6.80 -0.49 10.23
N ASN A 309 -6.78 -0.38 11.58
CA ASN A 309 -7.93 0.05 12.36
C ASN A 309 -8.28 1.52 12.10
N SER A 310 -7.32 2.33 11.62
CA SER A 310 -7.57 3.71 11.19
C SER A 310 -8.12 3.81 9.76
N LEU A 311 -8.15 2.70 9.01
CA LEU A 311 -8.55 2.67 7.60
C LEU A 311 -9.97 2.11 7.40
N ILE A 312 -10.65 1.74 8.49
CA ILE A 312 -12.05 1.29 8.50
C ILE A 312 -12.93 2.29 9.26
N ALA A 313 -14.25 2.18 9.10
CA ALA A 313 -15.18 3.03 9.84
C ALA A 313 -15.01 2.84 11.36
N ALA A 314 -14.96 3.95 12.10
CA ALA A 314 -14.74 3.94 13.55
C ALA A 314 -15.86 3.21 14.32
N ASP A 315 -17.06 3.14 13.76
CA ASP A 315 -18.24 2.45 14.27
C ASP A 315 -18.43 1.05 13.67
N SER A 316 -17.44 0.53 12.93
CA SER A 316 -17.49 -0.81 12.31
C SER A 316 -17.74 -1.95 13.30
N GLY A 317 -17.43 -1.74 14.58
CA GLY A 317 -17.47 -2.80 15.59
C GLY A 317 -16.34 -3.82 15.46
N TRP A 318 -15.26 -3.47 14.77
CA TRP A 318 -14.10 -4.34 14.58
C TRP A 318 -12.85 -3.79 15.24
N PHE A 319 -12.05 -4.71 15.78
CA PHE A 319 -10.66 -4.46 16.13
C PHE A 319 -9.79 -5.50 15.42
N LEU A 320 -9.03 -5.03 14.42
CA LEU A 320 -8.24 -5.85 13.51
C LEU A 320 -6.87 -6.11 14.13
N GLN A 321 -6.62 -7.38 14.48
CA GLN A 321 -5.42 -7.76 15.24
C GLN A 321 -4.22 -8.08 14.34
N GLN A 322 -4.50 -8.68 13.18
CA GLN A 322 -3.47 -9.09 12.23
C GLN A 322 -4.07 -9.13 10.84
N VAL A 323 -3.31 -8.64 9.86
CA VAL A 323 -3.54 -8.92 8.44
C VAL A 323 -2.61 -10.06 8.04
N THR A 324 -3.15 -11.12 7.44
CA THR A 324 -2.41 -12.35 7.08
C THR A 324 -2.19 -12.49 5.58
N GLY A 325 -2.89 -11.72 4.74
CA GLY A 325 -2.75 -11.78 3.30
C GLY A 325 -3.21 -10.48 2.63
N ILE A 326 -2.60 -10.20 1.47
CA ILE A 326 -2.96 -9.10 0.57
C ILE A 326 -2.84 -9.62 -0.87
N ASN A 327 -3.72 -9.18 -1.78
CA ASN A 327 -3.61 -9.49 -3.20
C ASN A 327 -3.30 -8.24 -4.04
N ASP A 328 -3.09 -8.40 -5.35
CA ASP A 328 -2.73 -7.30 -6.27
C ASP A 328 -3.86 -6.27 -6.47
N ARG A 329 -5.08 -6.63 -6.05
CA ARG A 329 -6.24 -5.74 -5.99
C ARG A 329 -6.30 -4.92 -4.70
N GLY A 330 -5.31 -5.06 -3.82
CA GLY A 330 -5.24 -4.39 -2.52
C GLY A 330 -6.27 -4.91 -1.51
N GLN A 331 -6.98 -6.00 -1.81
CA GLN A 331 -7.83 -6.64 -0.81
C GLN A 331 -6.96 -7.32 0.23
N MET A 332 -7.37 -7.23 1.50
CA MET A 332 -6.63 -7.80 2.61
C MET A 332 -7.49 -8.79 3.39
N VAL A 333 -6.87 -9.79 3.99
CA VAL A 333 -7.55 -10.76 4.87
C VAL A 333 -6.80 -10.89 6.18
N GLY A 334 -7.50 -11.28 7.24
CA GLY A 334 -6.88 -11.41 8.55
C GLY A 334 -7.84 -11.84 9.63
N VAL A 335 -7.39 -11.69 10.88
CA VAL A 335 -8.17 -12.05 12.07
C VAL A 335 -8.32 -10.83 12.98
N GLY A 336 -9.56 -10.60 13.43
CA GLY A 336 -9.93 -9.49 14.30
C GLY A 336 -10.96 -9.91 15.34
N ILE A 337 -11.18 -9.04 16.33
CA ILE A 337 -12.28 -9.16 17.29
C ILE A 337 -13.50 -8.45 16.71
N ASN A 338 -14.60 -9.18 16.52
CA ASN A 338 -15.89 -8.60 16.19
C ASN A 338 -16.63 -8.28 17.50
N SER A 339 -16.87 -7.00 17.79
CA SER A 339 -17.50 -6.56 19.03
C SER A 339 -18.97 -6.96 19.15
N ALA A 340 -19.65 -7.23 18.03
CA ALA A 340 -21.03 -7.72 18.05
C ALA A 340 -21.12 -9.14 18.65
N THR A 341 -20.08 -9.96 18.47
CA THR A 341 -20.02 -11.34 19.00
C THR A 341 -19.07 -11.48 20.20
N GLY A 342 -18.13 -10.55 20.37
CA GLY A 342 -17.05 -10.62 21.35
C GLY A 342 -15.98 -11.68 21.01
N LYS A 343 -15.98 -12.23 19.78
CA LYS A 343 -15.12 -13.35 19.38
C LYS A 343 -14.14 -12.96 18.27
N LYS A 344 -13.10 -13.78 18.12
CA LYS A 344 -12.20 -13.73 16.97
C LYS A 344 -12.89 -14.27 15.73
N HIS A 345 -12.88 -13.46 14.67
CA HIS A 345 -13.43 -13.79 13.38
C HIS A 345 -12.38 -13.52 12.30
N GLY A 346 -12.45 -14.28 11.20
CA GLY A 346 -11.77 -13.93 9.97
C GLY A 346 -12.46 -12.73 9.34
N PHE A 347 -11.69 -11.84 8.72
CA PHE A 347 -12.22 -10.71 7.97
C PHE A 347 -11.62 -10.65 6.57
N MET A 348 -12.35 -9.99 5.67
CA MET A 348 -11.82 -9.48 4.41
C MET A 348 -12.05 -7.98 4.35
N LEU A 349 -10.98 -7.23 4.06
CA LEU A 349 -11.01 -5.80 3.76
C LEU A 349 -10.98 -5.62 2.25
N ASN A 350 -11.93 -4.83 1.76
CA ASN A 350 -12.00 -4.46 0.36
C ASN A 350 -11.75 -2.96 0.23
N PRO A 351 -10.76 -2.54 -0.57
CA PRO A 351 -10.46 -1.12 -0.75
C PRO A 351 -11.68 -0.41 -1.35
N ILE A 352 -12.00 0.77 -0.83
CA ILE A 352 -13.04 1.64 -1.36
C ILE A 352 -12.41 2.48 -2.47
N CYS A 353 -12.89 2.34 -3.71
CA CYS A 353 -12.34 3.08 -4.85
C CYS A 353 -12.43 4.59 -4.61
N GLY A 354 -11.37 5.34 -4.91
CA GLY A 354 -11.36 6.79 -4.78
C GLY A 354 -11.29 7.29 -3.34
N SER A 355 -11.06 6.42 -2.35
CA SER A 355 -11.01 6.84 -0.94
C SER A 355 -9.74 7.62 -0.58
N SER A 356 -8.67 7.47 -1.37
CA SER A 356 -7.41 8.20 -1.18
C SER A 356 -6.76 8.61 -2.50
N GLN A 357 -5.81 9.54 -2.42
CA GLN A 357 -5.03 9.99 -3.57
C GLN A 357 -4.23 8.84 -4.21
N ARG A 358 -3.83 7.83 -3.43
CA ARG A 358 -3.12 6.62 -3.89
C ARG A 358 -4.03 5.53 -4.46
N ASN A 359 -5.34 5.65 -4.26
CA ASN A 359 -6.34 4.75 -4.83
C ASN A 359 -7.47 5.56 -5.48
N PRO A 360 -7.17 6.38 -6.50
CA PRO A 360 -8.17 7.18 -7.17
C PRO A 360 -9.06 6.31 -8.08
N LEU A 361 -10.28 6.77 -8.35
CA LEU A 361 -11.16 6.18 -9.35
C LEU A 361 -10.65 6.48 -10.76
N LEU A 362 -10.56 5.45 -11.60
CA LEU A 362 -10.23 5.57 -13.03
C LEU A 362 -11.50 5.79 -13.88
N PRO A 363 -11.38 6.40 -15.06
CA PRO A 363 -12.53 6.64 -15.93
C PRO A 363 -13.11 5.36 -16.52
N ASP A 364 -14.43 5.35 -16.74
CA ASP A 364 -15.17 4.22 -17.33
C ASP A 364 -14.87 4.05 -18.82
N ASN A 365 -14.70 5.17 -19.55
CA ASN A 365 -14.38 5.17 -20.97
C ASN A 365 -13.63 6.44 -21.39
N PHE A 366 -13.04 6.39 -22.58
CA PHE A 366 -12.43 7.52 -23.26
C PHE A 366 -13.01 7.65 -24.67
N GLU A 367 -13.75 8.72 -24.92
CA GLU A 367 -14.42 8.99 -26.19
C GLU A 367 -14.31 10.50 -26.51
N ASP A 368 -13.95 10.84 -27.75
CA ASP A 368 -13.84 12.23 -28.23
C ASP A 368 -12.97 13.16 -27.34
N GLY A 369 -11.89 12.62 -26.76
CA GLY A 369 -11.00 13.37 -25.86
C GLY A 369 -11.54 13.55 -24.44
N TRP A 370 -12.67 12.91 -24.09
CA TRP A 370 -13.28 12.94 -22.77
C TRP A 370 -13.16 11.60 -22.06
N HIS A 371 -12.63 11.65 -20.85
CA HIS A 371 -12.69 10.60 -19.85
C HIS A 371 -13.99 10.73 -19.06
N SER A 372 -14.87 9.73 -19.09
CA SER A 372 -16.15 9.80 -18.38
C SER A 372 -16.17 8.97 -17.10
N PHE A 373 -16.90 9.49 -16.11
CA PHE A 373 -17.17 8.87 -14.82
C PHE A 373 -18.68 8.84 -14.61
N LYS A 374 -19.26 7.65 -14.59
CA LYS A 374 -20.71 7.43 -14.58
C LYS A 374 -21.14 6.95 -13.19
N ASN A 375 -22.09 7.67 -12.60
CA ASN A 375 -22.72 7.29 -11.33
C ASN A 375 -21.70 7.05 -10.19
N VAL A 376 -20.69 7.91 -10.11
CA VAL A 376 -19.63 7.87 -9.11
C VAL A 376 -20.06 8.58 -7.83
N ALA A 377 -19.50 8.17 -6.69
CA ALA A 377 -19.80 8.76 -5.41
C ALA A 377 -19.14 10.14 -5.26
N SER A 378 -19.86 11.08 -4.63
CA SER A 378 -19.31 12.37 -4.20
C SER A 378 -18.18 12.17 -3.18
N SER A 379 -17.28 13.14 -3.07
CA SER A 379 -16.16 13.18 -2.10
C SER A 379 -15.12 12.07 -2.26
N HIS A 380 -14.87 11.66 -3.51
CA HIS A 380 -13.85 10.67 -3.86
C HIS A 380 -12.76 11.29 -4.75
N TRP A 381 -11.58 10.67 -4.75
CA TRP A 381 -10.47 10.94 -5.64
C TRP A 381 -10.69 10.29 -7.00
N PHE A 382 -10.38 11.02 -8.06
CA PHE A 382 -10.49 10.61 -9.45
C PHE A 382 -9.17 10.88 -10.15
N ASP A 383 -8.75 10.00 -11.05
CA ASP A 383 -7.48 10.16 -11.76
C ASP A 383 -7.68 10.39 -13.26
N PRO A 384 -7.31 11.57 -13.78
CA PRO A 384 -7.11 11.79 -15.20
C PRO A 384 -5.70 11.34 -15.65
N PRO A 385 -5.53 10.94 -16.93
CA PRO A 385 -4.19 10.83 -17.52
C PRO A 385 -3.47 12.19 -17.52
N ALA A 386 -2.16 12.25 -17.27
CA ALA A 386 -1.42 13.51 -17.09
C ALA A 386 -1.56 14.47 -18.29
N ALA A 387 -1.82 15.73 -17.96
CA ALA A 387 -1.88 16.85 -18.88
C ALA A 387 -1.52 18.15 -18.15
N ALA A 388 -1.19 19.20 -18.91
CA ALA A 388 -0.88 20.53 -18.37
C ALA A 388 -2.10 21.25 -17.73
N GLY A 389 -3.29 20.68 -17.91
CA GLY A 389 -4.55 21.15 -17.34
C GLY A 389 -5.70 20.21 -17.68
N PHE A 390 -6.83 20.38 -17.01
CA PHE A 390 -8.05 19.64 -17.29
C PHE A 390 -9.27 20.54 -17.27
N THR A 391 -10.21 20.27 -18.16
CA THR A 391 -11.58 20.77 -18.07
C THR A 391 -12.47 19.66 -17.53
N PHE A 392 -13.29 19.99 -16.54
CA PHE A 392 -14.27 19.10 -15.91
C PHE A 392 -15.67 19.60 -16.22
N LYS A 393 -16.57 18.69 -16.57
CA LYS A 393 -17.96 19.00 -16.90
C LYS A 393 -18.90 17.96 -16.34
N ILE A 394 -20.01 18.38 -15.75
CA ILE A 394 -21.10 17.49 -15.36
C ILE A 394 -21.58 16.73 -16.61
N GLY A 395 -21.68 15.42 -16.49
CA GLY A 395 -22.15 14.52 -17.53
C GLY A 395 -23.67 14.38 -17.45
N ASP A 396 -24.30 14.04 -18.57
CA ASP A 396 -25.73 13.73 -18.57
C ASP A 396 -26.00 12.54 -17.64
N ALA A 397 -27.11 12.59 -16.89
CA ALA A 397 -27.57 11.45 -16.12
C ALA A 397 -27.94 10.32 -17.10
N ALA A 398 -27.01 9.38 -17.32
CA ALA A 398 -27.27 8.27 -18.21
C ALA A 398 -28.50 7.49 -17.70
N ALA A 399 -29.48 7.27 -18.59
CA ALA A 399 -30.57 6.34 -18.35
C ALA A 399 -29.99 4.99 -17.92
N SER A 400 -30.63 4.33 -16.95
CA SER A 400 -30.22 3.04 -16.44
C SER A 400 -30.17 2.00 -17.56
N SER A 401 -29.02 1.84 -18.22
CA SER A 401 -28.73 0.66 -19.01
C SER A 401 -28.21 -0.40 -18.03
N SER A 402 -29.07 -1.36 -17.73
CA SER A 402 -28.69 -2.65 -17.16
C SER A 402 -27.55 -3.28 -17.99
N GLY A 403 -26.47 -3.69 -17.33
CA GLY A 403 -25.48 -4.59 -17.92
C GLY A 403 -24.16 -3.90 -18.24
N GLY A 404 -23.27 -3.92 -17.27
CA GLY A 404 -21.88 -3.52 -17.43
C GLY A 404 -21.21 -3.57 -16.07
N SER A 405 -20.73 -4.76 -15.68
CA SER A 405 -19.68 -4.87 -14.67
C SER A 405 -18.40 -4.27 -15.27
N GLY A 406 -18.35 -2.94 -15.38
CA GLY A 406 -17.11 -2.20 -15.49
C GLY A 406 -16.44 -2.23 -14.14
N GLY A 407 -16.09 -3.44 -13.66
CA GLY A 407 -15.03 -3.53 -12.67
C GLY A 407 -13.83 -2.98 -13.40
N THR A 408 -13.30 -1.85 -12.94
CA THR A 408 -11.88 -1.61 -13.20
C THR A 408 -11.17 -2.88 -12.72
N GLY A 409 -10.13 -3.32 -13.41
CA GLY A 409 -9.41 -4.56 -13.06
C GLY A 409 -8.82 -4.58 -11.64
N ASP A 410 -9.08 -3.53 -10.85
CA ASP A 410 -8.44 -3.21 -9.58
C ASP A 410 -9.16 -3.79 -8.35
N GLY A 411 -10.33 -4.43 -8.50
CA GLY A 411 -10.99 -5.19 -7.41
C GLY A 411 -11.43 -4.39 -6.17
N CYS A 412 -11.40 -3.06 -6.23
CA CYS A 412 -11.93 -2.18 -5.20
C CYS A 412 -13.48 -2.15 -5.22
N ILE A 413 -14.12 -1.97 -4.07
CA ILE A 413 -15.58 -1.78 -3.97
C ILE A 413 -15.91 -0.33 -4.34
N VAL A 414 -16.65 -0.17 -5.43
CA VAL A 414 -17.38 1.07 -5.71
C VAL A 414 -18.55 1.11 -4.73
N ASN A 415 -18.46 1.94 -3.68
CA ASN A 415 -19.51 2.07 -2.67
C ASN A 415 -20.88 2.26 -3.32
N LYS A 416 -21.68 1.18 -3.35
CA LYS A 416 -23.13 1.27 -3.50
C LYS A 416 -23.66 1.63 -2.12
N SER A 417 -23.78 2.93 -1.87
CA SER A 417 -24.40 3.44 -0.63
C SER A 417 -25.68 2.65 -0.31
N PRO A 418 -25.92 2.20 0.94
CA PRO A 418 -27.09 1.38 1.31
C PRO A 418 -28.44 2.09 1.13
N SER A 419 -28.41 3.39 0.86
CA SER A 419 -29.57 4.16 0.45
C SER A 419 -29.36 4.57 -0.99
N ALA A 420 -29.97 3.83 -1.91
CA ALA A 420 -30.23 4.33 -3.25
C ALA A 420 -31.28 5.44 -3.15
N VAL A 421 -30.88 6.62 -2.66
CA VAL A 421 -31.55 7.84 -3.10
C VAL A 421 -31.15 7.94 -4.56
N THR A 422 -32.03 7.50 -5.46
CA THR A 422 -31.95 7.90 -6.86
C THR A 422 -31.70 9.41 -6.89
N PRO A 423 -30.72 9.94 -7.65
CA PRO A 423 -30.48 11.38 -7.71
C PRO A 423 -31.82 12.08 -7.89
N ASN A 424 -32.11 13.06 -7.03
CA ASN A 424 -33.39 13.76 -7.08
C ASN A 424 -33.50 14.38 -8.49
N PRO A 425 -34.36 13.86 -9.39
CA PRO A 425 -34.26 14.16 -10.81
C PRO A 425 -34.65 15.61 -11.15
N THR A 426 -35.08 16.39 -10.16
CA THR A 426 -35.49 17.78 -10.32
C THR A 426 -34.38 18.80 -10.12
N GLU A 427 -33.24 18.45 -9.51
CA GLU A 427 -32.11 19.38 -9.38
C GLU A 427 -30.91 18.95 -10.25
N PRO A 428 -30.29 19.87 -11.00
CA PRO A 428 -29.10 19.55 -11.78
C PRO A 428 -27.95 19.15 -10.85
N SER A 429 -27.20 18.11 -11.23
CA SER A 429 -25.93 17.79 -10.57
C SER A 429 -24.96 18.94 -10.80
N LEU A 430 -24.26 19.38 -9.76
CA LEU A 430 -23.30 20.48 -9.79
C LEU A 430 -22.09 20.12 -8.92
N PHE A 431 -20.90 20.52 -9.36
CA PHE A 431 -19.72 20.52 -8.52
C PHE A 431 -19.87 21.59 -7.45
N THR A 432 -19.78 21.19 -6.18
CA THR A 432 -19.84 22.12 -5.04
C THR A 432 -18.45 22.49 -4.57
N LYS A 433 -17.50 21.54 -4.58
CA LYS A 433 -16.12 21.76 -4.14
C LYS A 433 -15.10 20.92 -4.90
N ILE A 434 -13.87 21.43 -4.96
CA ILE A 434 -12.67 20.61 -5.07
C ILE A 434 -12.17 20.42 -3.63
N LEU A 435 -12.26 19.21 -3.11
CA LEU A 435 -11.88 18.89 -1.73
C LEU A 435 -10.38 18.62 -1.57
N GLY A 436 -9.69 18.33 -2.65
CA GLY A 436 -8.27 17.99 -2.63
C GLY A 436 -7.68 18.09 -4.02
N LEU A 437 -6.73 19.00 -4.17
CA LEU A 437 -5.80 19.04 -5.30
C LEU A 437 -4.61 18.12 -5.00
N PRO A 438 -3.95 17.55 -6.02
CA PRO A 438 -2.89 16.57 -5.80
C PRO A 438 -1.80 17.10 -4.87
N SER A 439 -1.29 16.22 -4.02
CA SER A 439 -0.16 16.48 -3.12
C SER A 439 1.00 15.53 -3.38
N GLY A 440 2.21 15.88 -2.91
CA GLY A 440 3.42 15.07 -3.10
C GLY A 440 4.27 15.45 -4.32
N ILE A 441 3.94 16.54 -5.01
CA ILE A 441 4.71 17.10 -6.14
C ILE A 441 5.64 18.20 -5.60
N ASP A 442 5.10 19.39 -5.35
CA ASP A 442 5.73 20.49 -4.65
C ASP A 442 4.69 21.16 -3.74
N ALA A 443 5.03 21.41 -2.48
CA ALA A 443 4.15 22.08 -1.52
C ALA A 443 3.87 23.55 -1.86
N ASP A 444 4.68 24.13 -2.75
CA ASP A 444 4.53 25.49 -3.25
C ASP A 444 3.95 25.57 -4.66
N GLU A 445 3.59 24.43 -5.28
CA GLU A 445 2.83 24.41 -6.53
C GLU A 445 1.47 25.10 -6.35
N LEU A 446 1.07 25.88 -7.36
CA LEU A 446 -0.19 26.62 -7.35
C LEU A 446 -1.03 26.23 -8.57
N PHE A 447 -2.19 25.65 -8.30
CA PHE A 447 -3.16 25.29 -9.32
C PHE A 447 -4.13 26.44 -9.56
N ASN A 448 -4.25 26.89 -10.81
CA ASN A 448 -5.22 27.91 -11.18
C ASN A 448 -6.56 27.23 -11.45
N VAL A 449 -7.62 27.68 -10.76
CA VAL A 449 -8.99 27.18 -10.98
C VAL A 449 -9.80 28.23 -11.72
N LEU A 450 -10.45 27.81 -12.81
CA LEU A 450 -11.22 28.66 -13.69
C LEU A 450 -12.67 28.18 -13.77
N VAL A 451 -13.63 29.11 -13.78
CA VAL A 451 -15.05 28.84 -14.03
C VAL A 451 -15.52 29.75 -15.17
N GLY A 452 -16.10 29.17 -16.22
CA GLY A 452 -16.48 29.93 -17.42
C GLY A 452 -15.31 30.66 -18.09
N GLY A 453 -14.09 30.12 -17.98
CA GLY A 453 -12.86 30.71 -18.51
C GLY A 453 -12.26 31.86 -17.68
N LYS A 454 -12.84 32.20 -16.53
CA LYS A 454 -12.31 33.20 -15.61
C LYS A 454 -11.64 32.54 -14.40
N GLU A 455 -10.39 32.92 -14.11
CA GLU A 455 -9.69 32.50 -12.89
C GLU A 455 -10.45 33.00 -11.65
N ILE A 456 -10.79 32.07 -10.76
CA ILE A 456 -11.45 32.36 -9.47
C ILE A 456 -10.46 32.35 -8.30
N GLY A 457 -9.27 31.78 -8.51
CA GLY A 457 -8.20 31.75 -7.53
C GLY A 457 -7.08 30.78 -7.92
N LYS A 458 -6.02 30.83 -7.11
CA LYS A 458 -4.88 29.90 -7.15
C LYS A 458 -4.80 29.19 -5.81
N PHE A 459 -4.64 27.88 -5.85
CA PHE A 459 -4.79 27.04 -4.68
C PHE A 459 -3.61 26.08 -4.55
N LYS A 460 -3.18 25.84 -3.32
CA LYS A 460 -2.10 24.88 -3.01
C LYS A 460 -2.61 23.43 -3.03
N PRO A 461 -1.71 22.43 -3.07
CA PRO A 461 -2.06 21.04 -2.77
C PRO A 461 -2.97 20.90 -1.55
N ASN A 462 -3.99 20.04 -1.65
CA ASN A 462 -5.00 19.79 -0.60
C ASN A 462 -5.82 21.01 -0.12
N GLU A 463 -5.68 22.19 -0.73
CA GLU A 463 -6.53 23.33 -0.40
C GLU A 463 -7.94 23.13 -0.96
N VAL A 464 -8.95 23.41 -0.13
CA VAL A 464 -10.36 23.25 -0.52
C VAL A 464 -10.79 24.45 -1.37
N VAL A 465 -11.29 24.18 -2.57
CA VAL A 465 -11.95 25.16 -3.43
C VAL A 465 -13.46 25.01 -3.26
N ASP A 466 -14.08 25.93 -2.52
CA ASP A 466 -15.53 25.90 -2.27
C ASP A 466 -16.27 26.83 -3.24
N PHE A 467 -16.82 26.27 -4.31
CA PHE A 467 -17.53 27.05 -5.33
C PHE A 467 -18.77 27.74 -4.76
N VAL A 468 -19.48 27.10 -3.83
CA VAL A 468 -20.68 27.66 -3.21
C VAL A 468 -20.30 28.87 -2.35
N ALA A 469 -19.22 28.79 -1.58
CA ALA A 469 -18.73 29.91 -0.79
C ALA A 469 -18.18 31.06 -1.66
N LEU A 470 -17.46 30.74 -2.75
CA LEU A 470 -16.81 31.74 -3.61
C LEU A 470 -17.77 32.42 -4.60
N LEU A 471 -18.74 31.67 -5.14
CA LEU A 471 -19.62 32.12 -6.23
C LEU A 471 -21.09 32.23 -5.81
N GLY A 472 -21.48 31.63 -4.68
CA GLY A 472 -22.86 31.55 -4.22
C GLY A 472 -23.67 30.40 -4.85
N TYR A 473 -23.06 29.58 -5.71
CA TYR A 473 -23.70 28.47 -6.41
C TYR A 473 -22.66 27.39 -6.80
N GLY A 474 -23.12 26.15 -6.98
CA GLY A 474 -22.31 25.06 -7.55
C GLY A 474 -22.16 25.20 -9.06
N VAL A 475 -21.08 24.68 -9.63
CA VAL A 475 -20.74 24.87 -11.05
C VAL A 475 -20.96 23.59 -11.86
N SER A 476 -21.37 23.73 -13.13
CA SER A 476 -21.52 22.59 -14.05
C SER A 476 -20.25 22.30 -14.86
N GLU A 477 -19.32 23.25 -14.90
CA GLU A 477 -18.07 23.16 -15.64
C GLU A 477 -17.00 24.03 -14.96
N PHE A 478 -15.78 23.50 -14.82
CA PHE A 478 -14.61 24.25 -14.36
C PHE A 478 -13.34 23.72 -15.04
N SER A 479 -12.22 24.41 -14.87
CA SER A 479 -10.92 23.93 -15.33
C SER A 479 -9.85 24.15 -14.29
N VAL A 480 -8.86 23.25 -14.27
CA VAL A 480 -7.65 23.35 -13.45
C VAL A 480 -6.47 23.42 -14.40
N THR A 481 -5.58 24.38 -14.22
CA THR A 481 -4.39 24.60 -15.05
C THR A 481 -3.20 25.00 -14.18
N GLY A 482 -2.01 25.11 -14.77
CA GLY A 482 -0.78 25.34 -14.00
C GLY A 482 -0.31 24.06 -13.32
N ILE A 483 -0.46 22.93 -14.02
CA ILE A 483 0.04 21.62 -13.60
C ILE A 483 1.40 21.47 -14.27
N ASP A 484 2.47 21.35 -13.47
CA ASP A 484 3.82 21.20 -14.02
C ASP A 484 4.05 19.75 -14.51
N ALA A 485 4.69 19.60 -15.67
CA ALA A 485 4.68 18.38 -16.49
C ALA A 485 5.43 17.14 -15.93
N VAL A 486 5.90 17.18 -14.68
CA VAL A 486 6.60 16.05 -14.03
C VAL A 486 5.83 15.62 -12.80
N ILE A 487 4.61 15.10 -13.03
CA ILE A 487 3.65 14.85 -11.94
C ILE A 487 4.04 13.61 -11.11
N ASP A 488 4.75 12.62 -11.68
CA ASP A 488 5.41 11.55 -10.94
C ASP A 488 6.31 10.72 -11.89
N PRO A 489 7.64 10.60 -11.69
CA PRO A 489 8.49 9.72 -12.51
C PRO A 489 8.10 8.24 -12.46
N LYS A 490 7.42 7.80 -11.40
CA LYS A 490 6.94 6.42 -11.19
C LYS A 490 5.53 6.20 -11.73
N ASN A 491 4.74 7.27 -11.88
CA ASN A 491 3.41 7.26 -12.50
C ASN A 491 3.19 8.55 -13.34
N PRO A 492 3.86 8.68 -14.49
CA PRO A 492 3.95 9.93 -15.26
C PRO A 492 2.64 10.41 -15.89
N LEU A 493 1.51 9.78 -15.53
CA LEU A 493 0.20 9.95 -16.12
C LEU A 493 -0.91 10.27 -15.10
N ALA A 494 -0.67 10.67 -13.85
CA ALA A 494 -1.77 10.82 -12.88
C ALA A 494 -1.93 12.25 -12.35
N PHE A 495 -3.14 12.83 -12.34
CA PHE A 495 -3.48 14.08 -11.64
C PHE A 495 -4.68 13.84 -10.70
N PRO A 496 -4.48 13.14 -9.58
CA PRO A 496 -5.58 12.75 -8.73
C PRO A 496 -6.24 13.98 -8.11
N ILE A 497 -7.56 14.10 -8.27
CA ILE A 497 -8.37 15.22 -7.76
C ILE A 497 -9.57 14.71 -6.97
N LYS A 498 -9.86 15.31 -5.82
CA LYS A 498 -11.02 14.98 -4.99
C LYS A 498 -12.16 15.95 -5.24
N LEU A 499 -13.31 15.45 -5.70
CA LEU A 499 -14.45 16.28 -6.09
C LEU A 499 -15.68 16.03 -5.23
N GLU A 500 -16.41 17.11 -4.91
CA GLU A 500 -17.70 17.06 -4.23
C GLU A 500 -18.81 17.58 -5.17
N SER A 501 -19.95 16.89 -5.12
CA SER A 501 -21.19 17.24 -5.80
C SER A 501 -22.30 17.52 -4.79
N ASN A 502 -23.31 18.30 -5.22
CA ASN A 502 -24.57 18.51 -4.49
C ASN A 502 -25.44 17.24 -4.39
N GLN A 503 -25.03 16.14 -5.03
CA GLN A 503 -25.68 14.84 -4.98
C GLN A 503 -24.70 13.78 -4.46
N ASP A 504 -25.19 12.80 -3.70
CA ASP A 504 -24.39 11.67 -3.21
C ASP A 504 -23.71 10.88 -4.33
N LYS A 505 -24.36 10.83 -5.50
CA LYS A 505 -23.82 10.27 -6.73
C LYS A 505 -24.06 11.20 -7.90
N PHE A 506 -23.09 11.27 -8.80
CA PHE A 506 -23.18 12.11 -9.99
C PHE A 506 -22.37 11.50 -11.13
N SER A 507 -22.56 12.03 -12.33
CA SER A 507 -21.74 11.68 -13.48
C SER A 507 -21.01 12.93 -13.95
N PHE A 508 -19.77 12.77 -14.37
CA PHE A 508 -18.99 13.85 -14.94
C PHE A 508 -18.04 13.31 -16.00
N LYS A 509 -17.47 14.22 -16.78
CA LYS A 509 -16.41 13.93 -17.72
C LYS A 509 -15.32 14.96 -17.58
N MET A 510 -14.10 14.54 -17.91
CA MET A 510 -12.95 15.42 -17.95
C MET A 510 -12.11 15.22 -19.21
N ARG A 511 -11.44 16.29 -19.62
CA ARG A 511 -10.64 16.34 -20.84
C ARG A 511 -9.35 17.07 -20.54
N ALA A 512 -8.25 16.56 -21.08
CA ALA A 512 -6.97 17.25 -21.06
C ALA A 512 -7.06 18.60 -21.78
N ILE A 513 -6.43 19.61 -21.20
CA ILE A 513 -6.10 20.88 -21.83
C ILE A 513 -4.67 20.73 -22.32
N ASP A 514 -4.50 20.58 -23.62
CA ASP A 514 -3.17 20.52 -24.21
C ASP A 514 -2.43 21.83 -23.93
N GLY A 515 -1.33 21.75 -23.20
CA GLY A 515 -0.29 22.76 -23.26
C GLY A 515 0.36 22.70 -24.65
N ALA A 516 0.79 23.84 -25.18
CA ALA A 516 1.61 23.87 -26.39
C ALA A 516 2.74 22.81 -26.29
N GLU A 517 3.04 22.16 -27.43
CA GLU A 517 4.11 21.16 -27.60
C GLU A 517 5.21 21.30 -26.54
N ALA A 518 5.51 20.21 -25.83
CA ALA A 518 6.70 20.12 -25.01
C ALA A 518 7.86 20.69 -25.84
N VAL A 519 8.35 21.88 -25.48
CA VAL A 519 9.56 22.42 -26.08
C VAL A 519 10.64 21.41 -25.70
N PRO A 520 11.28 20.72 -26.66
CA PRO A 520 12.33 19.80 -26.32
C PRO A 520 13.40 20.58 -25.56
N GLU A 521 13.82 20.03 -24.43
CA GLU A 521 14.91 20.54 -23.59
C GLU A 521 16.05 21.08 -24.47
N PRO A 522 16.67 22.24 -24.14
CA PRO A 522 17.87 22.73 -24.83
C PRO A 522 19.09 21.79 -24.76
N SER A 523 18.95 20.58 -24.22
CA SER A 523 19.97 19.54 -24.19
C SER A 523 19.98 18.63 -25.43
N GLU A 524 19.02 18.73 -26.35
CA GLU A 524 19.08 18.07 -27.68
C GLU A 524 19.66 18.95 -28.81
N ILE A 525 20.21 20.14 -28.49
CA ILE A 525 20.99 20.98 -29.44
C ILE A 525 22.52 20.85 -29.20
N ALA A 526 22.96 19.84 -28.45
CA ALA A 526 24.38 19.47 -28.35
C ALA A 526 24.78 18.28 -29.25
N GLY A 527 23.98 17.99 -30.29
CA GLY A 527 24.21 16.87 -31.22
C GLY A 527 24.24 17.22 -32.71
N ILE A 528 24.18 18.50 -33.10
CA ILE A 528 24.20 18.91 -34.52
C ILE A 528 25.13 20.12 -34.74
N VAL A 529 26.44 19.92 -34.53
CA VAL A 529 27.50 20.74 -35.17
C VAL A 529 28.62 19.85 -35.75
N THR A 530 28.30 18.60 -36.13
CA THR A 530 29.32 17.69 -36.72
C THR A 530 28.87 16.99 -38.00
N ALA A 531 28.12 17.68 -38.87
CA ALA A 531 27.86 17.21 -40.22
C ALA A 531 27.54 18.35 -41.21
N ALA A 532 28.45 19.31 -41.38
CA ALA A 532 28.41 20.24 -42.51
C ALA A 532 29.81 20.79 -42.85
N ALA A 533 30.77 19.90 -43.11
CA ALA A 533 32.01 20.27 -43.78
C ALA A 533 32.67 19.06 -44.45
N PHE A 534 31.96 18.39 -45.36
CA PHE A 534 32.62 17.54 -46.35
C PHE A 534 31.88 17.67 -47.69
N PHE A 535 32.62 18.14 -48.70
CA PHE A 535 32.26 18.36 -50.11
C PHE A 535 31.55 19.66 -50.53
N ALA A 536 32.34 20.74 -50.58
CA ALA A 536 32.49 21.59 -51.77
C ALA A 536 33.92 22.16 -51.69
N GLY A 537 34.87 21.83 -52.56
CA GLY A 537 34.85 22.18 -53.97
C GLY A 537 36.04 23.14 -54.21
N LEU A 538 37.16 22.56 -54.67
CA LEU A 538 38.33 23.22 -55.26
C LEU A 538 38.10 24.63 -55.81
N LEU A 539 38.93 25.61 -55.43
CA LEU A 539 39.83 26.36 -56.34
C LEU A 539 40.46 27.61 -55.70
N LEU A 540 41.77 27.76 -55.94
CA LEU A 540 42.56 28.99 -56.08
C LEU A 540 43.14 29.70 -54.82
N LYS A 541 44.42 29.38 -54.60
CA LYS A 541 45.58 30.28 -54.51
C LYS A 541 45.56 31.46 -53.50
N GLY A 542 46.55 31.43 -52.58
CA GLY A 542 47.35 32.64 -52.30
C GLY A 542 47.84 32.87 -50.87
N LYS A 543 49.05 32.38 -50.56
CA LYS A 543 50.12 32.92 -49.69
C LYS A 543 49.81 34.00 -48.60
N ARG A 544 50.32 33.71 -47.37
CA ARG A 544 51.02 34.54 -46.33
C ARG A 544 50.35 34.37 -44.95
N LYS A 545 50.94 33.75 -43.90
CA LYS A 545 52.14 34.00 -43.04
C LYS A 545 51.93 35.08 -41.95
N LEU A 546 52.30 34.71 -40.70
CA LEU A 546 52.64 35.50 -39.47
C LEU A 546 51.53 35.57 -38.39
N GLU A 547 51.73 34.93 -37.22
CA GLU A 547 52.20 35.49 -35.89
C GLU A 547 51.04 36.18 -35.14
N ASP A 548 50.80 36.13 -33.83
CA ASP A 548 51.59 35.78 -32.65
C ASP A 548 50.65 35.58 -31.42
N ASP A 549 51.24 35.11 -30.32
CA ASP A 549 50.78 34.89 -28.94
C ASP A 549 49.80 35.91 -28.31
N SER A 550 48.94 35.44 -27.38
CA SER A 550 49.04 35.79 -25.95
C SER A 550 47.92 35.17 -25.09
N ALA A 551 48.36 34.47 -24.04
CA ALA A 551 47.57 34.00 -22.91
C ALA A 551 47.22 35.14 -21.95
N ILE A 552 46.04 35.11 -21.32
CA ILE A 552 45.80 35.80 -20.03
C ILE A 552 45.00 34.89 -19.09
N GLU A 553 45.52 34.85 -17.87
CA GLU A 553 45.24 33.97 -16.74
C GLU A 553 43.88 34.16 -16.06
N ILE A 554 43.52 33.07 -15.38
CA ILE A 554 42.55 32.90 -14.31
C ILE A 554 43.01 33.66 -13.06
N ALA A 555 42.11 34.41 -12.41
CA ALA A 555 42.26 34.77 -11.01
C ALA A 555 40.91 34.73 -10.27
N SER A 556 40.87 33.85 -9.27
CA SER A 556 39.88 33.71 -8.21
C SER A 556 39.81 34.94 -7.29
N CYS A 557 38.66 35.22 -6.67
CA CYS A 557 38.63 35.62 -5.27
C CYS A 557 37.26 35.38 -4.60
N GLN A 558 37.32 34.88 -3.37
CA GLN A 558 36.24 34.58 -2.43
C GLN A 558 35.65 35.81 -1.72
N THR A 559 34.36 35.68 -1.38
CA THR A 559 33.62 36.06 -0.14
C THR A 559 33.62 37.48 0.46
N LYS A 560 32.37 37.85 0.83
CA LYS A 560 31.82 38.67 1.94
C LYS A 560 31.03 39.89 1.42
N SER A 561 29.85 40.22 1.93
CA SER A 561 29.32 40.07 3.31
C SER A 561 27.91 39.50 3.38
#